data_AF-A0A6P0Y0R5-F1
#
_entry.id   AF-A0A6P0Y0R5-F1
#
_cell.length_a   1.000
_cell.length_b   1.000
_cell.length_c   1.000
_cell.angle_alpha   90.00
_cell.angle_beta   90.00
_cell.angle_gamma   90.00
#
_symmetry.space_group_name_H-M   'P 1'
#
loop_
_entity.id
_entity.type
_entity.pdbx_description
1 polymer ?
#
loop_
_entity_poly.entity_id
_entity_poly.type
_entity_poly.pdbx_seq_one_letter_code
_entity_poly.pdbx_strand_id
1 'polypeptide(L)' 'NLWDVTTGELLETLKGHSSDVFSVIFSRDGKSLASGSNDKTIKIWCVPG' A
#
# COMPACT_ATOMS: atom_id res chain seq x y z
N ASN A 1 -0.15 4.80 4.14
CA ASN A 1 0.64 5.90 3.56
C ASN A 1 1.84 5.31 2.86
N LEU A 2 2.12 5.78 1.65
CA LEU A 2 3.31 5.47 0.86
C LEU A 2 4.24 6.69 0.92
N TRP A 3 5.50 6.47 1.26
CA TRP A 3 6.49 7.53 1.47
C TRP A 3 7.72 7.27 0.62
N ASP A 4 8.30 8.33 0.07
CA ASP A 4 9.65 8.28 -0.48
C ASP A 4 10.66 8.33 0.67
N VAL A 5 11.51 7.32 0.77
CA VAL A 5 12.50 7.20 1.87
C VAL A 5 13.72 8.12 1.68
N THR A 6 13.98 8.58 0.46
CA THR A 6 15.09 9.46 0.11
C THR A 6 14.74 10.91 0.42
N THR A 7 13.54 11.35 0.02
CA THR A 7 13.08 12.73 0.21
C THR A 7 12.29 12.92 1.50
N GLY A 8 11.71 11.85 2.05
CA GLY A 8 10.81 11.91 3.20
C GLY A 8 9.40 12.39 2.84
N GLU A 9 9.09 12.52 1.55
CA GLU A 9 7.80 13.03 1.09
C GLU A 9 6.72 11.95 1.13
N LEU A 10 5.49 12.37 1.49
CA LEU A 10 4.31 11.53 1.39
C LEU A 10 3.87 11.47 -0.07
N LEU A 11 4.02 10.31 -0.70
CA LEU A 11 3.60 10.08 -2.09
C LEU A 11 2.08 9.91 -2.18
N GLU A 12 1.51 9.04 -1.33
CA GLU A 12 0.09 8.74 -1.39
C GLU A 12 -0.48 8.22 -0.05
N THR A 13 -1.75 8.52 0.20
CA THR A 13 -2.54 7.83 1.24
C THR A 13 -3.48 6.83 0.58
N LEU A 14 -3.17 5.54 0.71
CA LEU A 14 -3.98 4.44 0.18
C LEU A 14 -5.29 4.30 0.96
N LYS A 15 -6.36 4.95 0.49
CA LYS A 15 -7.69 4.90 1.09
C LYS A 15 -8.54 3.86 0.36
N GLY A 16 -9.12 2.92 1.10
CA GLY A 16 -10.09 2.01 0.50
C GLY A 16 -10.50 0.81 1.34
N HIS A 17 -9.67 0.38 2.30
CA HIS A 17 -10.10 -0.61 3.28
C HIS A 17 -11.11 -0.01 4.25
N SER A 18 -12.14 -0.78 4.62
CA SER A 18 -13.17 -0.35 5.57
C SER A 18 -12.93 -0.85 6.99
N SER A 19 -11.80 -1.52 7.23
CA SER A 19 -11.36 -2.00 8.53
C SER A 19 -9.82 -2.05 8.60
N ASP A 20 -9.28 -2.50 9.73
CA ASP A 20 -7.85 -2.51 9.99
C ASP A 20 -7.08 -3.32 8.95
N VAL A 21 -5.93 -2.78 8.55
CA VAL A 21 -4.98 -3.45 7.66
C VAL A 21 -3.96 -4.18 8.53
N PHE A 22 -3.82 -5.49 8.34
CA PHE A 22 -2.95 -6.34 9.15
C PHE A 22 -1.67 -6.79 8.44
N SER A 23 -1.65 -6.73 7.11
CA SER A 23 -0.51 -7.19 6.32
C SER A 23 -0.33 -6.34 5.08
N VAL A 24 0.93 -6.09 4.72
CA VAL A 24 1.34 -5.40 3.49
C VAL A 24 2.55 -6.12 2.90
N ILE A 25 2.54 -6.30 1.58
CA ILE A 25 3.68 -6.84 0.83
C ILE A 25 3.89 -6.05 -0.46
N PHE A 26 5.14 -5.89 -0.87
CA PHE A 26 5.48 -5.37 -2.19
C PHE A 26 5.69 -6.53 -3.18
N SER A 27 5.37 -6.29 -4.44
CA SER A 27 5.82 -7.14 -5.54
C SER A 27 7.35 -7.10 -5.64
N ARG A 28 7.94 -8.15 -6.21
CA ARG A 28 9.40 -8.27 -6.35
C ARG A 28 10.02 -7.13 -7.16
N ASP A 29 9.27 -6.55 -8.09
CA ASP A 29 9.70 -5.42 -8.91
C ASP A 29 9.38 -4.05 -8.29
N GLY A 30 8.76 -4.01 -7.11
CA GLY A 30 8.42 -2.78 -6.39
C GLY A 30 7.28 -1.95 -7.00
N LYS A 31 6.70 -2.38 -8.13
CA LYS A 31 5.68 -1.60 -8.86
C LYS A 31 4.28 -1.76 -8.31
N SER A 32 4.07 -2.73 -7.43
CA SER A 32 2.78 -3.00 -6.85
C SER A 32 2.89 -3.35 -5.37
N LEU A 33 1.83 -3.02 -4.64
CA LEU A 33 1.65 -3.38 -3.24
C LEU A 33 0.34 -4.15 -3.08
N ALA A 34 0.34 -5.19 -2.28
CA ALA A 34 -0.88 -5.84 -1.80
C ALA A 34 -1.07 -5.56 -0.30
N SER A 35 -2.31 -5.23 0.08
CA SER A 35 -2.70 -5.06 1.49
C SER A 35 -3.85 -5.99 1.84
N GLY A 36 -3.78 -6.64 3.01
CA GLY A 36 -4.82 -7.50 3.56
C GLY A 36 -5.45 -6.87 4.81
N SER A 37 -6.78 -6.94 4.90
CA SER A 37 -7.56 -6.27 5.96
C SER A 37 -8.62 -7.18 6.60
N ASN A 38 -9.05 -6.82 7.80
CA ASN A 38 -10.21 -7.42 8.46
C ASN A 38 -11.53 -7.24 7.68
N ASP A 39 -11.57 -6.34 6.69
CA ASP A 39 -12.73 -6.15 5.82
C ASP A 39 -12.96 -7.31 4.82
N LYS A 40 -12.18 -8.39 4.95
CA LYS A 40 -12.22 -9.61 4.15
C LYS A 40 -11.80 -9.39 2.69
N THR A 41 -11.07 -8.31 2.41
CA THR A 41 -10.55 -8.03 1.07
C THR A 41 -9.03 -7.95 1.04
N ILE A 42 -8.49 -8.21 -0.15
CA ILE A 42 -7.14 -7.83 -0.54
C ILE A 42 -7.26 -6.70 -1.54
N LYS A 43 -6.46 -5.64 -1.39
CA LYS A 43 -6.37 -4.56 -2.38
C LYS A 43 -4.97 -4.51 -2.97
N ILE A 44 -4.92 -4.29 -4.28
CA ILE A 44 -3.69 -4.12 -5.04
C ILE A 44 -3.57 -2.65 -5.44
N TRP A 45 -2.39 -2.08 -5.22
CA TRP A 45 -2.08 -0.69 -5.49
C TRP A 45 -0.90 -0.62 -6.44
N CYS A 46 -0.99 0.25 -7.45
CA CYS A 46 0.16 0.55 -8.30
C CYS A 46 0.99 1.64 -7.61
N VAL A 47 2.28 1.39 -7.48
CA VAL A 47 3.22 2.37 -6.93
C VAL A 47 3.63 3.29 -8.07
N PRO A 48 3.43 4.62 -7.96
CA PRO A 48 3.98 5.56 -8.93
C PRO A 48 5.50 5.39 -8.97
N GLY A 49 6.05 5.31 -10.19
CA GLY A 49 7.50 5.20 -10.41
C GLY A 49 8.25 6.48 -10.09
#